data_AF-A0A963FI20-F1
#
_entry.id   AF-A0A963FI20-F1
#
_cell.length_a   1.000
_cell.length_b   1.000
_cell.length_c   1.000
_cell.angle_alpha   90.00
_cell.angle_beta   90.00
_cell.angle_gamma   90.00
#
_symmetry.space_group_name_H-M   'P 1'
#
loop_
_entity.id
_entity.type
_entity.pdbx_description
1 polymer ?
#
loop_
_entity_poly.entity_id
_entity_poly.type
_entity_poly.pdbx_seq_one_letter_code
_entity_poly.pdbx_strand_id
1 'polypeptide(L)'
;MHGYSKILPFVLSSVAIVAVPEIAAQTERGAEVVKISCTSCHGPGILGAPKLGVAEDWKERRAKGLDELVKRTIEGFNQMPPRGGNVNLSDADLRAAVEFILAGLDKHAETPAPAVAERPATVVEAKPAPKPTQRKQPVNNFNRLMKPASKRNPPPAADGIHDPQNAGTTILQHPKEAFSPMPKSNSGNRVDWVKALDAGDLNPRFVLDDPSKTAVTLDLNIVREVKGSMPDVVYPHKQHTEWLDCSNCHPAIFIPKKGANNISMAAILLGEKCGVCHGKVAFPVAECRKCHSKNKPKQ
;
A
#
# COMPACT_ATOMS: atom_id res chain seq x y z
N MET A 1 -63.24 -15.32 -55.48
CA MET A 1 -62.40 -16.22 -56.31
C MET A 1 -61.13 -16.53 -55.53
N HIS A 2 -60.90 -17.83 -55.27
CA HIS A 2 -59.65 -18.57 -55.01
C HIS A 2 -58.44 -17.81 -54.41
N GLY A 3 -58.03 -18.12 -53.17
CA GLY A 3 -57.00 -19.14 -52.87
C GLY A 3 -55.61 -18.47 -52.83
N TYR A 4 -54.77 -18.59 -51.81
CA TYR A 4 -54.12 -19.82 -51.37
C TYR A 4 -53.55 -19.70 -49.95
N SER A 5 -53.70 -20.80 -49.23
CA SER A 5 -53.08 -21.17 -47.95
C SER A 5 -51.56 -21.38 -48.07
N LYS A 6 -50.81 -21.09 -46.99
CA LYS A 6 -49.70 -21.93 -46.51
C LYS A 6 -49.33 -21.59 -45.06
N ILE A 7 -49.58 -22.57 -44.20
CA ILE A 7 -49.12 -22.71 -42.80
C ILE A 7 -47.69 -23.25 -42.82
N LEU A 8 -46.81 -22.82 -41.91
CA LEU A 8 -45.82 -23.64 -41.16
C LEU A 8 -45.03 -22.76 -40.15
N PRO A 9 -44.35 -23.34 -39.14
CA PRO A 9 -44.51 -23.01 -37.73
C PRO A 9 -43.34 -22.20 -37.17
N PHE A 10 -43.60 -21.27 -36.24
CA PHE A 10 -42.52 -20.65 -35.49
C PHE A 10 -42.19 -21.49 -34.26
N VAL A 11 -41.03 -22.13 -34.37
CA VAL A 11 -40.36 -23.00 -33.42
C VAL A 11 -40.18 -22.29 -32.07
N LEU A 12 -40.58 -22.96 -30.99
CA LEU A 12 -40.08 -22.67 -29.64
C LEU A 12 -38.56 -22.84 -29.63
N SER A 13 -37.81 -21.74 -29.60
CA SER A 13 -36.39 -21.76 -29.27
C SER A 13 -36.21 -21.28 -27.84
N SER A 14 -36.25 -22.22 -26.91
CA SER A 14 -35.66 -22.05 -25.59
C SER A 14 -34.14 -21.98 -25.77
N VAL A 15 -33.57 -20.78 -25.62
CA VAL A 15 -32.15 -20.62 -25.29
C VAL A 15 -32.09 -19.93 -23.93
N ALA A 16 -32.09 -20.75 -22.88
CA ALA A 16 -31.42 -20.38 -21.64
C ALA A 16 -30.04 -21.02 -21.69
N ILE A 17 -28.98 -20.23 -21.63
CA ILE A 17 -27.81 -20.40 -20.76
C ILE A 17 -27.27 -18.98 -20.53
N VAL A 18 -27.66 -18.40 -19.39
CA VAL A 18 -27.01 -17.22 -18.81
C VAL A 18 -25.84 -17.77 -17.98
N ALA A 19 -24.66 -17.88 -18.58
CA ALA A 19 -23.40 -18.18 -17.87
C ALA A 19 -22.50 -16.94 -17.72
N VAL A 20 -23.04 -15.76 -17.99
CA VAL A 20 -22.32 -14.49 -17.89
C VAL A 20 -22.08 -14.01 -16.43
N PRO A 21 -22.95 -14.24 -15.43
CA PRO A 21 -22.72 -13.70 -14.09
C PRO A 21 -21.56 -14.41 -13.36
N GLU A 22 -21.31 -15.68 -13.66
CA GLU A 22 -20.30 -16.48 -12.97
C GLU A 22 -18.88 -16.16 -13.44
N ILE A 23 -18.68 -15.89 -14.74
CA ILE A 23 -17.38 -15.48 -15.28
C ILE A 23 -17.00 -14.09 -14.76
N ALA A 24 -17.96 -13.14 -14.72
CA ALA A 24 -17.72 -11.81 -14.17
C ALA A 24 -17.32 -11.87 -12.69
N ALA A 25 -18.05 -12.64 -11.87
CA ALA A 25 -17.74 -12.87 -10.46
C ALA A 25 -16.38 -13.56 -10.26
N GLN A 26 -16.01 -14.51 -11.12
CA GLN A 26 -14.73 -15.21 -11.07
C GLN A 26 -13.56 -14.29 -11.45
N THR A 27 -13.74 -13.39 -12.43
CA THR A 27 -12.74 -12.34 -12.73
C THR A 27 -12.60 -11.32 -11.62
N GLU A 28 -13.69 -10.89 -10.97
CA GLU A 28 -13.60 -9.98 -9.82
C GLU A 28 -12.92 -10.66 -8.62
N ARG A 29 -13.24 -11.93 -8.37
CA ARG A 29 -12.60 -12.72 -7.33
C ARG A 29 -11.12 -12.91 -7.60
N GLY A 30 -10.75 -13.25 -8.84
CA GLY A 30 -9.38 -13.35 -9.29
C GLY A 30 -8.61 -12.04 -9.12
N ALA A 31 -9.20 -10.90 -9.52
CA ALA A 31 -8.62 -9.57 -9.35
C ALA A 31 -8.31 -9.26 -7.87
N GLU A 32 -9.25 -9.56 -6.98
CA GLU A 32 -9.09 -9.31 -5.54
C GLU A 32 -8.01 -10.22 -4.93
N VAL A 33 -7.95 -11.49 -5.31
CA VAL A 33 -6.90 -12.41 -4.87
C VAL A 33 -5.53 -11.94 -5.35
N VAL A 34 -5.42 -11.52 -6.60
CA VAL A 34 -4.18 -10.97 -7.17
C VAL A 34 -3.74 -9.72 -6.40
N LYS A 35 -4.66 -8.81 -6.11
CA LYS A 35 -4.41 -7.58 -5.36
C LYS A 35 -3.93 -7.87 -3.93
N ILE A 36 -4.61 -8.76 -3.20
CA ILE A 36 -4.30 -9.04 -1.79
C ILE A 36 -3.03 -9.88 -1.63
N SER A 37 -2.87 -10.92 -2.46
CA SER A 37 -1.90 -12.00 -2.18
C SER A 37 -0.76 -12.07 -3.18
N CYS A 38 -0.96 -11.67 -4.44
CA CYS A 38 0.02 -11.90 -5.50
C CYS A 38 0.85 -10.65 -5.84
N THR A 39 0.27 -9.46 -5.69
CA THR A 39 0.85 -8.19 -6.16
C THR A 39 2.10 -7.78 -5.39
N SER A 40 2.24 -8.20 -4.12
CA SER A 40 3.43 -7.91 -3.31
C SER A 40 4.72 -8.39 -3.97
N CYS A 41 4.69 -9.56 -4.62
CA CYS A 41 5.84 -10.11 -5.34
C CYS A 41 5.75 -9.90 -6.85
N HIS A 42 4.59 -10.13 -7.46
CA HIS A 42 4.41 -10.04 -8.91
C HIS A 42 4.23 -8.60 -9.42
N GLY A 43 3.92 -7.62 -8.58
CA GLY A 43 3.89 -6.21 -8.99
C GLY A 43 5.31 -5.70 -9.32
N PRO A 44 6.26 -5.76 -8.36
CA PRO A 44 7.63 -5.31 -8.60
C PRO A 44 8.53 -6.35 -9.28
N GLY A 45 8.11 -7.62 -9.32
CA GLY A 45 8.95 -8.75 -9.74
C GLY A 45 9.99 -9.14 -8.68
N ILE A 46 9.59 -9.15 -7.39
CA ILE A 46 10.46 -9.48 -6.27
C ILE A 46 11.00 -10.91 -6.42
N LEU A 47 12.29 -11.11 -6.13
CA LEU A 47 12.98 -12.40 -6.21
C LEU A 47 12.87 -13.10 -7.59
N GLY A 48 12.68 -12.32 -8.66
CA GLY A 48 12.51 -12.85 -10.01
C GLY A 48 11.10 -13.35 -10.32
N ALA A 49 10.10 -12.93 -9.53
CA ALA A 49 8.70 -13.17 -9.86
C ALA A 49 8.33 -12.51 -11.20
N PRO A 50 7.54 -13.17 -12.07
CA PRO A 50 7.10 -12.58 -13.33
C PRO A 50 6.17 -11.40 -13.06
N LYS A 51 6.45 -10.25 -13.70
CA LYS A 51 5.73 -9.01 -13.43
C LYS A 51 4.33 -9.01 -14.02
N LEU A 52 3.34 -8.55 -13.25
CA LEU A 52 1.97 -8.37 -13.74
C LEU A 52 1.97 -7.36 -14.90
N GLY A 53 1.25 -7.68 -15.97
CA GLY A 53 1.13 -6.82 -17.15
C GLY A 53 2.35 -6.82 -18.11
N VAL A 54 3.44 -7.52 -17.79
CA VAL A 54 4.63 -7.58 -18.66
C VAL A 54 4.62 -8.88 -19.47
N ALA A 55 4.12 -8.83 -20.71
CA ALA A 55 3.92 -10.01 -21.54
C ALA A 55 5.18 -10.90 -21.71
N GLU A 56 6.37 -10.30 -21.78
CA GLU A 56 7.64 -11.02 -21.91
C GLU A 56 7.94 -11.93 -20.71
N ASP A 57 7.63 -11.48 -19.49
CA ASP A 57 7.84 -12.27 -18.26
C ASP A 57 6.95 -13.52 -18.20
N TRP A 58 5.87 -13.54 -18.98
CA TRP A 58 4.85 -14.60 -19.00
C TRP A 58 4.88 -15.46 -20.27
N LYS A 59 5.70 -15.13 -21.27
CA LYS A 59 5.72 -15.81 -22.58
C LYS A 59 6.02 -17.32 -22.45
N GLU A 60 7.14 -17.67 -21.84
CA GLU A 60 7.52 -19.08 -21.62
C GLU A 60 6.60 -19.79 -20.60
N ARG A 61 5.97 -19.02 -19.71
CA ARG A 61 5.10 -19.54 -18.65
C ARG A 61 3.74 -19.91 -19.22
N ARG A 62 3.16 -19.07 -20.07
CA ARG A 62 1.92 -19.34 -20.81
C ARG A 62 2.04 -20.58 -21.68
N ALA A 63 3.22 -20.82 -22.27
CA ALA A 63 3.48 -22.02 -23.06
C ALA A 63 3.35 -23.33 -22.26
N LYS A 64 3.45 -23.29 -20.93
CA LYS A 64 3.25 -24.47 -20.05
C LYS A 64 1.78 -24.79 -19.77
N GLY A 65 0.86 -23.89 -20.14
CA GLY A 65 -0.58 -24.07 -19.93
C GLY A 65 -1.06 -23.63 -18.54
N LEU A 66 -2.37 -23.35 -18.45
CA LEU A 66 -3.01 -22.83 -17.25
C LEU A 66 -2.91 -23.80 -16.06
N ASP A 67 -3.18 -25.08 -16.28
CA ASP A 67 -3.25 -26.06 -15.19
C ASP A 67 -1.88 -26.25 -14.50
N GLU A 68 -0.78 -26.23 -15.27
CA GLU A 68 0.56 -26.29 -14.70
C GLU A 68 0.88 -25.01 -13.90
N LEU A 69 0.45 -23.83 -14.37
CA LEU A 69 0.64 -22.58 -13.62
C LEU A 69 -0.14 -22.58 -12.31
N VAL A 70 -1.38 -23.09 -12.31
CA VAL A 70 -2.20 -23.23 -11.10
C VAL A 70 -1.57 -24.24 -10.15
N LYS A 71 -1.11 -25.38 -10.65
CA LYS A 71 -0.41 -26.39 -9.85
C LYS A 71 0.84 -25.81 -9.16
N ARG A 72 1.70 -25.11 -9.91
CA ARG A 72 2.88 -24.44 -9.34
C ARG A 72 2.52 -23.33 -8.35
N THR A 73 1.38 -22.69 -8.53
CA THR A 73 0.87 -21.70 -7.58
C THR A 73 0.41 -22.34 -6.28
N ILE A 74 -0.23 -23.52 -6.35
CA ILE A 74 -0.67 -24.29 -5.18
C ILE A 74 0.52 -24.88 -4.43
N GLU A 75 1.42 -25.57 -5.13
CA GLU A 75 2.55 -26.32 -4.56
C GLU A 75 3.75 -25.41 -4.19
N GLY A 76 3.83 -24.23 -4.80
CA GLY A 76 5.00 -23.37 -4.76
C GLY A 76 6.04 -23.75 -5.83
N PHE A 77 6.84 -22.77 -6.25
CA PHE A 77 7.88 -22.98 -7.26
C PHE A 77 9.02 -21.97 -7.13
N ASN A 78 10.26 -22.45 -7.04
CA ASN A 78 11.43 -21.62 -6.75
C ASN A 78 11.23 -20.78 -5.48
N GLN A 79 11.23 -19.46 -5.62
CA GLN A 79 11.05 -18.50 -4.52
C GLN A 79 9.56 -18.17 -4.27
N MET A 80 8.65 -18.71 -5.09
CA MET A 80 7.20 -18.55 -4.90
C MET A 80 6.72 -19.56 -3.84
N PRO A 81 6.23 -19.11 -2.68
CA PRO A 81 5.74 -20.01 -1.63
C PRO A 81 4.46 -20.74 -2.07
N PRO A 82 4.17 -21.92 -1.48
CA PRO A 82 2.90 -22.63 -1.70
C PRO A 82 1.70 -21.72 -1.47
N ARG A 83 0.69 -21.81 -2.34
CA ARG A 83 -0.53 -20.99 -2.35
C ARG A 83 -0.26 -19.48 -2.33
N GLY A 84 0.87 -19.04 -2.90
CA GLY A 84 1.29 -17.63 -2.85
C GLY A 84 1.53 -17.11 -1.43
N GLY A 85 1.76 -18.00 -0.46
CA GLY A 85 1.98 -17.65 0.95
C GLY A 85 0.70 -17.42 1.75
N ASN A 86 -0.48 -17.62 1.14
CA ASN A 86 -1.77 -17.49 1.79
C ASN A 86 -2.50 -18.83 1.83
N VAL A 87 -2.36 -19.54 2.96
CA VAL A 87 -2.96 -20.87 3.17
C VAL A 87 -4.48 -20.88 3.17
N ASN A 88 -5.12 -19.71 3.28
CA ASN A 88 -6.58 -19.59 3.34
C ASN A 88 -7.24 -19.42 1.96
N LEU A 89 -6.47 -19.22 0.90
CA LEU A 89 -7.04 -19.21 -0.46
C LEU A 89 -7.49 -20.62 -0.81
N SER A 90 -8.60 -20.77 -1.53
CA SER A 90 -9.04 -22.05 -2.11
C SER A 90 -8.35 -22.33 -3.45
N ASP A 91 -8.38 -23.56 -3.95
CA ASP A 91 -7.79 -23.89 -5.27
C ASP A 91 -8.52 -23.15 -6.39
N ALA A 92 -9.83 -22.94 -6.24
CA ALA A 92 -10.64 -22.12 -7.13
C ALA A 92 -10.20 -20.65 -7.12
N ASP A 93 -9.90 -20.08 -5.94
CA ASP A 93 -9.39 -18.71 -5.82
C ASP A 93 -8.03 -18.55 -6.52
N LEU A 94 -7.15 -19.54 -6.37
CA LEU A 94 -5.84 -19.53 -7.02
C LEU A 94 -5.95 -19.68 -8.54
N ARG A 95 -6.87 -20.53 -9.01
CA ARG A 95 -7.16 -20.65 -10.44
C ARG A 95 -7.68 -19.33 -11.02
N ALA A 96 -8.69 -18.74 -10.39
CA ALA A 96 -9.25 -17.45 -10.81
C ALA A 96 -8.20 -16.33 -10.82
N ALA A 97 -7.28 -16.32 -9.86
CA ALA A 97 -6.17 -15.37 -9.82
C ALA A 97 -5.22 -15.55 -11.01
N VAL A 98 -4.81 -16.78 -11.33
CA VAL A 98 -3.92 -17.05 -12.48
C VAL A 98 -4.62 -16.67 -13.79
N GLU A 99 -5.89 -17.03 -13.97
CA GLU A 99 -6.70 -16.65 -15.13
C GLU A 99 -6.78 -15.12 -15.28
N PHE A 100 -7.01 -14.38 -14.19
CA PHE A 100 -7.05 -12.93 -14.20
C PHE A 100 -5.71 -12.32 -14.63
N ILE A 101 -4.59 -12.84 -14.12
CA ILE A 101 -3.25 -12.36 -14.51
C ILE A 101 -3.03 -12.56 -16.01
N LEU A 102 -3.34 -13.75 -16.53
CA LEU A 102 -3.15 -14.07 -17.94
C LEU A 102 -4.06 -13.19 -18.82
N ALA A 103 -5.33 -13.02 -18.46
CA ALA A 103 -6.26 -12.16 -19.17
C ALA A 103 -5.82 -10.67 -19.18
N GLY A 104 -5.15 -10.22 -18.12
CA GLY A 104 -4.58 -8.87 -18.05
C GLY A 104 -3.44 -8.62 -19.04
N LEU A 105 -2.76 -9.66 -19.52
CA LEU A 105 -1.68 -9.53 -20.50
C LEU A 105 -2.20 -9.18 -21.89
N ASP A 106 -3.39 -9.68 -22.24
CA ASP A 106 -3.96 -9.50 -23.57
C ASP A 106 -4.66 -8.13 -23.72
N LYS A 107 -5.03 -7.49 -22.59
CA LYS A 107 -5.66 -6.15 -22.54
C LYS A 107 -4.68 -4.98 -22.65
N HIS A 108 -3.37 -5.23 -22.57
CA HIS A 108 -2.33 -4.20 -22.72
C HIS A 108 -1.62 -4.22 -24.08
N ALA A 109 -2.08 -5.05 -25.03
CA ALA A 109 -1.53 -5.11 -26.38
C ALA A 109 -2.03 -3.99 -27.33
N GLU A 110 -2.97 -3.15 -26.88
CA GLU A 110 -3.70 -2.21 -27.74
C GLU A 110 -3.55 -0.74 -27.33
N THR A 111 -2.33 -0.32 -27.00
CA THR A 111 -1.99 1.11 -26.93
C THR A 111 -0.60 1.32 -27.54
N PRO A 112 -0.50 1.94 -28.73
CA PRO A 112 0.79 2.24 -29.32
C PRO A 112 1.47 3.35 -28.51
N ALA A 113 2.70 3.09 -28.07
CA ALA A 113 3.57 4.08 -27.43
C ALA A 113 3.74 5.31 -28.35
N PRO A 114 3.70 6.56 -27.83
CA PRO A 114 3.93 7.73 -28.66
C PRO A 114 5.39 7.73 -29.13
N ALA A 115 5.55 7.85 -30.45
CA ALA A 115 6.82 7.92 -31.14
C ALA A 115 7.66 9.10 -30.63
N VAL A 116 8.90 8.81 -30.22
CA VAL A 116 9.93 9.83 -29.96
C VAL A 116 10.58 10.16 -31.30
N ALA A 117 10.39 11.38 -31.76
CA ALA A 117 11.05 11.91 -32.95
C ALA A 117 12.57 12.00 -32.74
N GLU A 118 13.33 11.29 -33.59
CA GLU A 118 14.79 11.36 -33.66
C GLU A 118 15.28 12.74 -34.12
N ARG A 119 16.28 13.29 -33.43
CA ARG A 119 17.25 14.24 -34.01
C ARG A 119 18.55 13.48 -34.26
N PRO A 120 19.25 13.73 -35.38
CA PRO A 120 20.25 12.80 -35.90
C PRO A 120 21.51 12.77 -35.04
N ALA A 121 21.86 11.58 -34.55
CA ALA A 121 23.16 11.29 -33.99
C ALA A 121 24.15 11.04 -35.12
N THR A 122 25.18 11.89 -35.22
CA THR A 122 26.40 11.55 -35.95
C THR A 122 27.06 10.35 -35.29
N VAL A 123 27.29 9.31 -36.10
CA VAL A 123 27.88 8.03 -35.73
C VAL A 123 29.31 8.21 -35.26
N VAL A 124 29.62 7.74 -34.05
CA VAL A 124 30.97 7.32 -33.68
C VAL A 124 30.87 5.88 -33.21
N GLU A 125 31.67 5.05 -33.87
CA GLU A 125 31.67 3.59 -33.83
C GLU A 125 32.01 3.03 -32.44
N ALA A 126 31.27 1.98 -32.06
CA ALA A 126 31.25 1.41 -30.72
C ALA A 126 32.41 0.45 -30.46
N LYS A 127 33.06 0.62 -29.30
CA LYS A 127 33.80 -0.44 -28.59
C LYS A 127 32.87 -1.06 -27.52
N PRO A 128 32.91 -2.38 -27.25
CA PRO A 128 31.86 -3.04 -26.46
C PRO A 128 31.91 -2.60 -24.99
N ALA A 129 30.78 -2.09 -24.49
CA ALA A 129 30.57 -1.77 -23.09
C ALA A 129 30.12 -3.01 -22.28
N PRO A 130 30.47 -3.09 -20.98
CA PRO A 130 30.23 -4.26 -20.13
C PRO A 130 28.76 -4.37 -19.69
N LYS A 131 28.38 -5.58 -19.23
CA LYS A 131 27.02 -5.99 -18.79
C LYS A 131 26.28 -4.94 -17.94
N PRO A 132 24.95 -4.78 -18.13
CA PRO A 132 24.16 -3.78 -17.42
C PRO A 132 24.00 -4.18 -15.94
N THR A 133 24.61 -3.37 -15.08
CA THR A 133 24.37 -3.40 -13.64
C THR A 133 23.00 -2.79 -13.39
N GLN A 134 22.09 -3.58 -12.82
CA GLN A 134 20.74 -3.16 -12.47
C GLN A 134 20.79 -1.97 -11.51
N ARG A 135 20.35 -0.79 -11.97
CA ARG A 135 20.13 0.36 -11.11
C ARG A 135 18.81 0.12 -10.36
N LYS A 136 18.92 -0.29 -9.10
CA LYS A 136 17.81 -0.35 -8.14
C LYS A 136 17.00 0.94 -8.23
N GLN A 137 15.70 0.84 -8.52
CA GLN A 137 14.75 1.92 -8.24
C GLN A 137 14.96 2.37 -6.79
N PRO A 138 15.09 3.68 -6.51
CA PRO A 138 15.42 4.14 -5.19
C PRO A 138 14.27 3.81 -4.24
N VAL A 139 14.58 2.95 -3.26
CA VAL A 139 13.95 2.97 -1.93
C VAL A 139 13.65 4.41 -1.57
N ASN A 140 12.48 4.72 -0.97
CA ASN A 140 12.11 6.07 -0.52
C ASN A 140 13.32 6.76 0.16
N ASN A 141 14.06 7.54 -0.63
CA ASN A 141 15.37 8.07 -0.25
C ASN A 141 15.24 9.33 0.60
N PHE A 142 14.00 9.80 0.80
CA PHE A 142 13.68 11.00 1.54
C PHE A 142 14.32 10.99 2.94
N ASN A 143 14.25 9.87 3.66
CA ASN A 143 14.80 9.79 5.01
C ASN A 143 16.32 9.54 5.06
N ARG A 144 16.92 8.98 4.00
CA ARG A 144 18.36 8.66 3.96
C ARG A 144 19.22 9.83 3.48
N LEU A 145 18.64 10.72 2.66
CA LEU A 145 19.32 11.89 2.10
C LEU A 145 19.19 13.14 2.98
N MET A 146 18.34 13.11 4.01
CA MET A 146 18.27 14.19 4.99
C MET A 146 19.56 14.22 5.82
N LYS A 147 20.33 15.31 5.67
CA LYS A 147 21.43 15.60 6.57
C LYS A 147 20.85 15.71 7.99
N PRO A 148 21.48 15.09 9.01
CA PRO A 148 21.05 15.26 10.39
C PRO A 148 20.98 16.76 10.70
N ALA A 149 19.82 17.22 11.17
CA ALA A 149 19.64 18.63 11.47
C ALA A 149 20.68 19.06 12.52
N SER A 150 21.53 20.03 12.16
CA SER A 150 22.57 20.55 13.05
C SER A 150 21.99 21.28 14.26
N LYS A 151 20.74 21.76 14.13
CA LYS A 151 19.96 22.43 15.16
C LYS A 151 18.57 21.83 15.21
N ARG A 152 18.02 21.70 16.42
CA ARG A 152 16.66 21.23 16.66
C ARG A 152 15.65 22.30 16.26
N ASN A 153 14.59 21.89 15.54
CA ASN A 153 13.45 22.73 15.14
C ASN A 153 13.90 24.08 14.54
N PRO A 154 14.75 24.07 13.50
CA PRO A 154 15.19 25.31 12.87
C PRO A 154 13.99 26.05 12.24
N PRO A 155 14.10 27.38 12.05
CA PRO A 155 13.13 28.13 11.25
C PRO A 155 12.93 27.50 9.87
N PRO A 156 11.73 27.57 9.27
CA PRO A 156 11.46 27.02 7.93
C PRO A 156 12.45 27.50 6.88
N ALA A 157 12.87 28.78 6.92
CA ALA A 157 13.86 29.32 5.99
C ALA A 157 15.27 28.69 6.11
N ALA A 158 15.56 27.96 7.20
CA ALA A 158 16.85 27.38 7.51
C ALA A 158 16.82 25.87 7.76
N ASP A 159 15.69 25.21 7.49
CA ASP A 159 15.52 23.78 7.75
C ASP A 159 15.94 22.88 6.59
N GLY A 160 16.19 23.46 5.42
CA GLY A 160 16.59 22.75 4.20
C GLY A 160 15.47 21.92 3.56
N ILE A 161 14.23 22.12 4.01
CA ILE A 161 13.01 21.47 3.52
C ILE A 161 12.11 22.48 2.82
N HIS A 162 11.96 23.68 3.39
CA HIS A 162 11.11 24.74 2.83
C HIS A 162 11.90 25.68 1.91
N ASP A 163 11.20 26.21 0.90
CA ASP A 163 11.74 27.23 -0.02
C ASP A 163 11.96 28.55 0.74
N PRO A 164 13.20 29.02 0.93
CA PRO A 164 13.47 30.25 1.66
C PRO A 164 13.07 31.51 0.90
N GLN A 165 12.82 31.43 -0.41
CA GLN A 165 12.34 32.55 -1.23
C GLN A 165 10.81 32.71 -1.18
N ASN A 166 10.07 31.71 -0.69
CA ASN A 166 8.62 31.81 -0.61
C ASN A 166 8.20 32.78 0.51
N ALA A 167 7.33 33.74 0.17
CA ALA A 167 6.82 34.73 1.09
C ALA A 167 6.16 34.12 2.34
N GLY A 168 5.56 32.93 2.22
CA GLY A 168 4.93 32.21 3.33
C GLY A 168 5.92 31.64 4.36
N THR A 169 7.18 31.44 3.98
CA THR A 169 8.19 30.75 4.80
C THR A 169 8.58 31.55 6.04
N THR A 170 8.39 32.88 6.03
CA THR A 170 8.73 33.78 7.13
C THR A 170 7.52 34.34 7.88
N ILE A 171 6.29 33.98 7.49
CA ILE A 171 5.06 34.53 8.09
C ILE A 171 4.77 33.89 9.46
N LEU A 172 5.11 32.61 9.61
CA LEU A 172 4.77 31.84 10.81
C LEU A 172 5.85 31.94 11.89
N GLN A 173 5.42 31.85 13.15
CA GLN A 173 6.32 31.77 14.29
C GLN A 173 7.33 30.62 14.12
N HIS A 174 8.57 30.85 14.53
CA HIS A 174 9.60 29.82 14.47
C HIS A 174 9.23 28.61 15.35
N PRO A 175 9.37 27.37 14.83
CA PRO A 175 9.00 26.16 15.56
C PRO A 175 9.66 26.03 16.94
N LYS A 176 10.92 26.46 17.08
CA LYS A 176 11.64 26.43 18.36
C LYS A 176 10.96 27.27 19.45
N GLU A 177 10.43 28.44 19.07
CA GLU A 177 9.72 29.35 19.97
C GLU A 177 8.33 28.82 20.29
N ALA A 178 7.59 28.41 19.25
CA ALA A 178 6.25 27.83 19.38
C ALA A 178 6.24 26.59 20.30
N PHE A 179 7.28 25.77 20.24
CA PHE A 179 7.40 24.55 21.06
C PHE A 179 8.06 24.78 22.43
N SER A 180 8.50 26.00 22.75
CA SER A 180 9.11 26.34 24.04
C SER A 180 8.19 26.07 25.24
N PRO A 181 6.91 26.50 25.25
CA PRO A 181 6.00 26.25 26.38
C PRO A 181 5.50 24.80 26.45
N MET A 182 5.62 24.03 25.36
CA MET A 182 5.02 22.70 25.27
C MET A 182 5.68 21.67 26.19
N PRO A 183 4.92 20.65 26.65
CA PRO A 183 5.44 19.48 27.33
C PRO A 183 6.58 18.82 26.56
N LYS A 184 7.64 18.42 27.27
CA LYS A 184 8.85 17.87 26.67
C LYS A 184 8.78 16.36 26.52
N SER A 185 9.29 15.87 25.39
CA SER A 185 9.53 14.44 25.14
C SER A 185 11.00 14.19 24.80
N ASN A 186 11.46 12.94 24.96
CA ASN A 186 12.80 12.53 24.56
C ASN A 186 12.93 12.22 23.06
N SER A 187 11.85 12.42 22.33
CA SER A 187 11.56 11.84 21.04
C SER A 187 11.29 12.89 19.97
N GLY A 188 11.62 12.60 18.72
CA GLY A 188 11.28 13.46 17.57
C GLY A 188 11.67 14.92 17.77
N ASN A 189 10.68 15.82 17.63
CA ASN A 189 10.84 17.28 17.80
C ASN A 189 10.94 17.74 19.28
N ARG A 190 11.01 16.80 20.23
CA ARG A 190 11.07 17.01 21.70
C ARG A 190 9.80 17.58 22.32
N VAL A 191 8.67 17.44 21.64
CA VAL A 191 7.34 17.79 22.16
C VAL A 191 6.58 16.49 22.48
N ASP A 192 5.93 16.46 23.63
CA ASP A 192 4.94 15.43 23.95
C ASP A 192 3.55 15.93 23.53
N TRP A 193 3.17 15.58 22.31
CA TRP A 193 1.92 16.05 21.70
C TRP A 193 0.68 15.50 22.39
N VAL A 194 0.72 14.26 22.88
CA VAL A 194 -0.40 13.65 23.60
C VAL A 194 -0.61 14.40 24.92
N LYS A 195 0.47 14.66 25.66
CA LYS A 195 0.38 15.42 26.91
C LYS A 195 -0.07 16.86 26.70
N ALA A 196 0.39 17.51 25.63
CA ALA A 196 -0.05 18.87 25.27
C ALA A 196 -1.55 18.92 24.99
N LEU A 197 -2.08 17.88 24.32
CA LEU A 197 -3.50 17.74 24.06
C LEU A 197 -4.32 17.49 25.32
N ASP A 198 -3.90 16.50 26.13
CA ASP A 198 -4.58 16.16 27.37
C ASP A 198 -4.56 17.34 28.38
N ALA A 199 -3.53 18.19 28.35
CA ALA A 199 -3.42 19.39 29.18
C ALA A 199 -4.25 20.58 28.66
N GLY A 200 -4.76 20.52 27.43
CA GLY A 200 -5.48 21.63 26.80
C GLY A 200 -4.57 22.75 26.27
N ASP A 201 -3.25 22.51 26.17
CA ASP A 201 -2.30 23.47 25.58
C ASP A 201 -2.55 23.68 24.07
N LEU A 202 -3.31 22.77 23.46
CA LEU A 202 -3.68 22.77 22.05
C LEU A 202 -5.19 22.64 21.88
N ASN A 203 -5.77 23.56 21.11
CA ASN A 203 -7.19 23.52 20.73
C ASN A 203 -7.34 23.71 19.22
N PRO A 204 -7.07 22.69 18.40
CA PRO A 204 -7.22 22.79 16.96
C PRO A 204 -8.69 22.76 16.56
N ARG A 205 -8.96 23.36 15.40
CA ARG A 205 -10.24 23.23 14.73
C ARG A 205 -10.33 21.86 14.08
N PHE A 206 -11.49 21.20 14.22
CA PHE A 206 -11.75 19.88 13.65
C PHE A 206 -12.28 19.96 12.21
N VAL A 207 -12.98 21.06 11.88
CA VAL A 207 -13.39 21.40 10.52
C VAL A 207 -13.06 22.86 10.23
N LEU A 208 -12.96 23.22 8.96
CA LEU A 208 -12.51 24.55 8.54
C LEU A 208 -13.58 25.63 8.69
N ASP A 209 -14.85 25.25 8.54
CA ASP A 209 -16.02 26.11 8.37
C ASP A 209 -16.91 26.21 9.61
N ASP A 210 -16.89 25.21 10.49
CA ASP A 210 -17.69 25.18 11.72
C ASP A 210 -16.81 24.99 12.98
N PRO A 211 -16.57 26.05 13.77
CA PRO A 211 -15.77 25.96 14.99
C PRO A 211 -16.46 25.19 16.13
N SER A 212 -17.76 24.87 16.01
CA SER A 212 -18.53 24.16 17.04
C SER A 212 -18.45 22.64 16.93
N LYS A 213 -17.97 22.11 15.81
CA LYS A 213 -17.79 20.67 15.63
C LYS A 213 -16.65 20.17 16.49
N THR A 214 -16.85 19.00 17.09
CA THR A 214 -15.87 18.30 17.92
C THR A 214 -15.36 17.04 17.23
N ALA A 215 -14.20 16.55 17.67
CA ALA A 215 -13.68 15.26 17.19
C ALA A 215 -14.63 14.11 17.51
N VAL A 216 -14.74 13.19 16.55
CA VAL A 216 -15.28 11.85 16.79
C VAL A 216 -14.15 10.99 17.35
N THR A 217 -13.94 11.07 18.65
CA THR A 217 -12.92 10.27 19.34
C THR A 217 -13.47 8.89 19.69
N LEU A 218 -12.71 7.86 19.33
CA LEU A 218 -12.99 6.49 19.73
C LEU A 218 -12.04 6.08 20.84
N ASP A 219 -12.55 5.90 22.06
CA ASP A 219 -11.76 5.40 23.18
C ASP A 219 -11.72 3.87 23.21
N LEU A 220 -10.90 3.31 22.32
CA LEU A 220 -10.71 1.86 22.20
C LEU A 220 -9.24 1.51 22.00
N ASN A 221 -8.71 0.67 22.89
CA ASN A 221 -7.38 0.10 22.75
C ASN A 221 -7.43 -1.26 22.04
N ILE A 222 -6.72 -1.36 20.93
CA ILE A 222 -6.44 -2.63 20.27
C ILE A 222 -5.10 -3.14 20.75
N VAL A 223 -5.10 -4.34 21.31
CA VAL A 223 -3.88 -5.01 21.75
C VAL A 223 -3.48 -6.02 20.70
N ARG A 224 -2.24 -5.92 20.21
CA ARG A 224 -1.63 -6.90 19.33
C ARG A 224 -0.60 -7.71 20.10
N GLU A 225 -0.91 -8.98 20.27
CA GLU A 225 0.03 -9.95 20.84
C GLU A 225 1.21 -10.15 19.88
N VAL A 226 2.42 -10.09 20.41
CA VAL A 226 3.65 -10.34 19.64
C VAL A 226 4.28 -11.66 20.05
N LYS A 227 4.81 -12.41 19.08
CA LYS A 227 5.58 -13.62 19.38
C LYS A 227 6.98 -13.21 19.84
N GLY A 228 7.48 -13.78 20.93
CA GLY A 228 8.81 -13.50 21.50
C GLY A 228 8.80 -12.88 22.89
N SER A 229 9.92 -12.27 23.31
CA SER A 229 10.12 -11.72 24.66
C SER A 229 9.66 -10.27 24.85
N MET A 230 9.41 -9.54 23.75
CA MET A 230 8.94 -8.17 23.81
C MET A 230 7.51 -8.08 24.34
N PRO A 231 7.12 -7.02 25.08
CA PRO A 231 5.74 -6.78 25.50
C PRO A 231 4.77 -6.72 24.30
N ASP A 232 3.48 -6.87 24.54
CA ASP A 232 2.46 -6.70 23.51
C ASP A 232 2.31 -5.23 23.11
N VAL A 233 1.88 -5.05 21.86
CA VAL A 233 1.73 -3.72 21.27
C VAL A 233 0.33 -3.20 21.54
N VAL A 234 0.22 -1.96 22.03
CA VAL A 234 -1.07 -1.28 22.21
C VAL A 234 -1.23 -0.21 21.15
N TYR A 235 -2.35 -0.25 20.45
CA TYR A 235 -2.81 0.81 19.58
C TYR A 235 -4.04 1.47 20.20
N PRO A 236 -3.92 2.71 20.69
CA PRO A 236 -5.05 3.41 21.27
C PRO A 236 -5.76 4.28 20.24
N HIS A 237 -7.04 4.04 19.97
CA HIS A 237 -7.78 4.85 19.01
C HIS A 237 -7.95 6.30 19.48
N LYS A 238 -8.05 6.57 20.79
CA LYS A 238 -8.28 7.92 21.32
C LYS A 238 -7.25 8.92 20.77
N GLN A 239 -5.97 8.68 21.04
CA GLN A 239 -4.87 9.56 20.61
C GLN A 239 -4.70 9.60 19.08
N HIS A 240 -5.22 8.60 18.36
CA HIS A 240 -5.19 8.60 16.89
C HIS A 240 -6.41 9.29 16.27
N THR A 241 -7.54 9.37 16.97
CA THR A 241 -8.81 9.93 16.47
C THR A 241 -9.12 11.30 17.04
N GLU A 242 -8.30 11.79 17.98
CA GLU A 242 -8.40 13.17 18.47
C GLU A 242 -8.27 14.17 17.33
N TRP A 243 -7.32 13.97 16.40
CA TRP A 243 -7.06 14.91 15.29
C TRP A 243 -7.16 14.26 13.90
N LEU A 244 -7.37 12.95 13.81
CA LEU A 244 -7.55 12.26 12.55
C LEU A 244 -8.94 11.64 12.47
N ASP A 245 -9.42 11.53 11.25
CA ASP A 245 -10.67 10.86 10.96
C ASP A 245 -10.45 9.36 10.67
N CYS A 246 -11.51 8.57 10.82
CA CYS A 246 -11.51 7.14 10.54
C CYS A 246 -10.99 6.82 9.13
N SER A 247 -11.30 7.68 8.16
CA SER A 247 -10.91 7.54 6.75
C SER A 247 -9.40 7.66 6.51
N ASN A 248 -8.65 8.31 7.42
CA ASN A 248 -7.20 8.37 7.32
C ASN A 248 -6.55 6.98 7.45
N CYS A 249 -7.23 6.04 8.10
CA CYS A 249 -6.71 4.72 8.42
C CYS A 249 -7.45 3.59 7.67
N HIS A 250 -8.77 3.69 7.58
CA HIS A 250 -9.63 2.62 7.06
C HIS A 250 -10.25 2.97 5.70
N PRO A 251 -10.37 1.98 4.80
CA PRO A 251 -9.85 0.60 4.89
C PRO A 251 -8.41 0.47 4.37
N ALA A 252 -7.80 1.55 3.87
CA ALA A 252 -6.59 1.52 3.07
C ALA A 252 -5.36 1.01 3.83
N ILE A 253 -5.10 1.56 5.02
CA ILE A 253 -3.94 1.17 5.83
C ILE A 253 -4.30 -0.04 6.67
N PHE A 254 -5.47 0.00 7.31
CA PHE A 254 -5.99 -1.06 8.15
C PHE A 254 -7.38 -1.47 7.69
N ILE A 255 -7.66 -2.76 7.70
CA ILE A 255 -9.01 -3.30 7.49
C ILE A 255 -9.69 -3.38 8.86
N PRO A 256 -10.90 -2.84 9.06
CA PRO A 256 -11.61 -2.87 10.34
C PRO A 256 -12.20 -4.26 10.63
N LYS A 257 -11.37 -5.30 10.59
CA LYS A 257 -11.72 -6.70 10.79
C LYS A 257 -10.63 -7.39 11.59
N LYS A 258 -11.03 -8.09 12.66
CA LYS A 258 -10.11 -8.85 13.51
C LYS A 258 -9.32 -9.86 12.67
N GLY A 259 -8.00 -9.85 12.82
CA GLY A 259 -7.10 -10.76 12.10
C GLY A 259 -6.86 -10.43 10.62
N ALA A 260 -7.52 -9.41 10.04
CA ALA A 260 -7.31 -9.05 8.63
C ALA A 260 -6.03 -8.24 8.36
N ASN A 261 -5.40 -7.71 9.42
CA ASN A 261 -4.20 -6.89 9.31
C ASN A 261 -2.93 -7.67 9.66
N ASN A 262 -2.15 -8.01 8.63
CA ASN A 262 -0.81 -8.56 8.80
C ASN A 262 0.18 -7.41 9.02
N ILE A 263 0.60 -7.23 10.27
CA ILE A 263 1.57 -6.21 10.68
C ILE A 263 2.85 -6.92 11.14
N SER A 264 3.99 -6.50 10.59
CA SER A 264 5.31 -6.98 10.98
C SER A 264 6.27 -5.79 11.13
N MET A 265 7.34 -5.97 11.90
CA MET A 265 8.37 -4.93 11.99
C MET A 265 9.02 -4.63 10.63
N ALA A 266 9.15 -5.64 9.76
CA ALA A 266 9.65 -5.44 8.40
C ALA A 266 8.73 -4.52 7.58
N ALA A 267 7.41 -4.76 7.62
CA ALA A 267 6.43 -3.90 6.96
C ALA A 267 6.45 -2.47 7.51
N ILE A 268 6.57 -2.31 8.83
CA ILE A 268 6.67 -0.99 9.48
C ILE A 268 7.92 -0.24 9.01
N LEU A 269 9.07 -0.90 8.95
CA LEU A 269 10.32 -0.29 8.47
C LEU A 269 10.28 0.05 6.98
N LEU A 270 9.46 -0.65 6.19
CA LEU A 270 9.20 -0.36 4.77
C LEU A 270 8.18 0.78 4.58
N GLY A 271 7.63 1.33 5.66
CA GLY A 271 6.68 2.44 5.60
C GLY A 271 5.22 2.00 5.42
N GLU A 272 4.90 0.74 5.67
CA GLU A 272 3.55 0.18 5.62
C GLU A 272 2.93 0.09 7.02
N LYS A 273 1.59 -0.02 7.08
CA LYS A 273 0.84 -0.14 8.35
C LYS A 273 1.19 1.00 9.31
N CYS A 274 1.70 0.71 10.51
CA CYS A 274 2.12 1.74 11.45
C CYS A 274 3.25 2.63 10.88
N GLY A 275 4.07 2.10 9.98
CA GLY A 275 5.17 2.81 9.32
C GLY A 275 4.71 3.91 8.34
N VAL A 276 3.42 3.97 7.99
CA VAL A 276 2.87 5.07 7.20
C VAL A 276 3.02 6.39 7.97
N CYS A 277 2.88 6.34 9.30
CA CYS A 277 2.91 7.52 10.16
C CYS A 277 4.16 7.58 11.07
N HIS A 278 4.55 6.47 11.70
CA HIS A 278 5.69 6.44 12.63
C HIS A 278 7.02 6.63 11.91
N GLY A 279 7.82 7.60 12.38
CA GLY A 279 9.06 8.02 11.72
C GLY A 279 8.88 9.07 10.61
N LYS A 280 7.65 9.55 10.39
CA LYS A 280 7.35 10.69 9.51
C LYS A 280 6.60 11.79 10.27
N VAL A 281 5.38 11.47 10.70
CA VAL A 281 4.47 12.41 11.40
C VAL A 281 4.28 12.04 12.87
N ALA A 282 4.59 10.80 13.24
CA ALA A 282 4.60 10.32 14.62
C ALA A 282 6.02 9.94 15.08
N PHE A 283 6.16 9.59 16.36
CA PHE A 283 7.45 9.30 16.98
C PHE A 283 8.26 8.21 16.23
N PRO A 284 9.61 8.21 16.36
CA PRO A 284 10.47 7.28 15.63
C PRO A 284 10.22 5.81 15.98
N VAL A 285 10.27 4.93 14.98
CA VAL A 285 10.08 3.47 15.14
C VAL A 285 11.11 2.82 16.08
N ALA A 286 12.27 3.46 16.28
CA ALA A 286 13.30 3.00 17.20
C ALA A 286 12.87 3.05 18.68
N GLU A 287 11.75 3.70 19.01
CA GLU A 287 11.25 3.82 20.39
C GLU A 287 10.37 2.64 20.77
N CYS A 288 10.99 1.45 20.88
CA CYS A 288 10.30 0.17 21.02
C CYS A 288 9.23 0.19 22.13
N ARG A 289 9.53 0.79 23.29
CA ARG A 289 8.65 0.79 24.47
C ARG A 289 7.38 1.62 24.32
N LYS A 290 7.32 2.56 23.36
CA LYS A 290 6.09 3.32 23.10
C LYS A 290 5.02 2.48 22.42
N CYS A 291 5.45 1.56 21.54
CA CYS A 291 4.55 0.59 20.93
C CYS A 291 4.33 -0.60 21.86
N HIS A 292 5.41 -1.20 22.37
CA HIS A 292 5.41 -2.37 23.24
C HIS A 292 5.18 -1.98 24.70
N SER A 293 3.97 -1.47 24.98
CA SER A 293 3.59 -0.87 26.27
C SER A 293 2.79 -1.81 27.17
N LYS A 294 2.21 -2.89 26.66
CA LYS A 294 1.46 -3.86 27.47
C LYS A 294 2.34 -5.04 27.82
N ASN A 295 2.72 -5.14 29.10
CA ASN A 295 3.46 -6.29 29.60
C ASN A 295 2.69 -7.59 29.35
N LYS A 296 3.43 -8.65 29.03
CA LYS A 296 2.86 -9.98 28.91
C LYS A 296 2.37 -10.47 30.27
N PRO A 297 1.28 -11.25 30.32
CA PRO A 297 0.93 -11.96 31.53
C PRO A 297 2.13 -12.83 31.95
N LYS A 298 2.45 -12.81 33.24
CA LYS A 298 3.44 -13.73 33.79
C LYS A 298 2.90 -15.14 33.57
N GLN A 299 3.64 -15.94 32.80
CA GLN A 299 3.38 -17.37 32.66
C GLN A 299 3.77 -18.09 33.95
#